data_AF-A0AAJ4TB40-F1
#
_entry.id   AF-A0AAJ4TB40-F1
#
_cell.length_a   1.000
_cell.length_b   1.000
_cell.length_c   1.000
_cell.angle_alpha   90.00
_cell.angle_beta   90.00
_cell.angle_gamma   90.00
#
_symmetry.space_group_name_H-M   'P 1'
#
loop_
_entity.id
_entity.type
_entity.pdbx_description
1 polymer ?
#
loop_
_entity_poly.entity_id
_entity_poly.type
_entity_poly.pdbx_seq_one_letter_code
_entity_poly.pdbx_strand_id
1 'polypeptide(L)'
;MRKRLCRALKFLKITKTLYFDTFFSGYSSGFFSTVGAWVYGRRTDNWRCSTSPFFDGLYYYKANPDVAAAELEPIAHYLEYGRKELRSPSRYFDAEGFAEAYPEYKNKKLDLAEVCLRLYGSYAWKVDGLVAPTLSVDRGNATKRFSSCELKSLFKQWRVYQAHFDAKFYLREYPEVASNPVDAFVHYMHRGFTEDRQPRSDLDGYMYRKHHGLPRNQNPLRHYVDNLKDGAKPRTLEDRWILPPALTACDNALRLCIHLHCYHLELLEEVAIRLSYITFPFSLVVTVCSEDDFSKAEALLGNLNNSRSTRIQVCQNRGRDIAPFLIDTSQIWRDYDFVLHIHTKKSPHISWGDNWRRYLLDQTIGQNQLLESIVEYFRQNPDVGFMYPENYPMIRHFTEEERNIEKIRMTANLLRLSSDFIGITEFPAGSMAFYRVSALSSLLDSEVIEQVFEEECGQLDGTGAHALERLIPEAVRQAGFRGRSYFWTT
;
A
#
# COMPACT_ATOMS: atom_id res chain seq x y z
N MET A 1 -22.86 10.40 41.00
CA MET A 1 -21.89 9.47 40.38
C MET A 1 -20.44 9.97 40.41
N ARG A 2 -20.11 11.20 39.97
CA ARG A 2 -18.74 11.79 40.00
C ARG A 2 -17.96 11.57 41.32
N LYS A 3 -18.56 11.86 42.49
CA LYS A 3 -17.91 11.71 43.81
C LYS A 3 -17.59 10.25 44.22
N ARG A 4 -18.31 9.25 43.71
CA ARG A 4 -18.07 7.81 43.99
C ARG A 4 -16.98 7.25 43.08
N LEU A 5 -16.99 7.58 41.78
CA LEU A 5 -15.92 7.22 40.84
C LEU A 5 -14.56 7.85 41.23
N CYS A 6 -14.54 9.14 41.59
CA CYS A 6 -13.31 9.80 42.04
C CYS A 6 -12.74 9.24 43.36
N ARG A 7 -13.53 8.53 44.19
CA ARG A 7 -13.05 7.90 45.43
C ARG A 7 -12.42 6.52 45.17
N ALA A 8 -12.93 5.74 44.22
CA ALA A 8 -12.38 4.44 43.85
C ALA A 8 -11.04 4.57 43.10
N LEU A 9 -10.94 5.53 42.19
CA LEU A 9 -9.72 5.79 41.41
C LEU A 9 -8.62 6.52 42.19
N LYS A 10 -8.89 6.98 43.42
CA LYS A 10 -7.88 7.62 44.29
C LYS A 10 -6.74 6.68 44.71
N PHE A 11 -6.96 5.37 44.71
CA PHE A 11 -5.94 4.36 45.02
C PHE A 11 -5.02 4.04 43.83
N LEU A 12 -5.47 4.31 42.60
CA LEU A 12 -4.71 4.15 41.36
C LEU A 12 -4.38 5.53 40.78
N LYS A 13 -3.66 6.36 41.55
CA LYS A 13 -3.06 7.61 41.02
C LYS A 13 -1.91 7.27 40.08
N ILE A 14 -2.29 6.85 38.88
CA ILE A 14 -1.43 6.58 37.75
C ILE A 14 -1.43 7.85 36.91
N THR A 15 -0.27 8.38 36.53
CA THR A 15 -0.23 9.70 35.87
C THR A 15 0.61 9.76 34.60
N LYS A 16 1.17 8.63 34.15
CA LYS A 16 1.89 8.51 32.86
C LYS A 16 2.08 7.04 32.47
N THR A 17 2.01 6.72 31.18
CA THR A 17 2.54 5.46 30.59
C THR A 17 3.80 5.76 29.79
N LEU A 18 4.76 4.83 29.67
CA LEU A 18 6.16 5.04 29.23
C LEU A 18 6.52 4.23 27.96
N TYR A 19 7.21 4.83 26.98
CA TYR A 19 7.77 4.10 25.81
C TYR A 19 9.11 3.48 26.19
N PHE A 20 9.58 2.54 25.37
CA PHE A 20 10.75 1.69 25.62
C PHE A 20 11.92 2.46 26.27
N ASP A 21 12.23 3.69 25.87
CA ASP A 21 13.43 4.41 26.32
C ASP A 21 13.42 4.83 27.78
N THR A 22 12.28 5.23 28.35
CA THR A 22 12.25 5.75 29.74
C THR A 22 12.16 4.66 30.80
N PHE A 23 11.70 3.47 30.44
CA PHE A 23 11.61 2.34 31.38
C PHE A 23 12.95 1.59 31.54
N PHE A 24 13.94 1.79 30.64
CA PHE A 24 15.27 1.19 30.80
C PHE A 24 16.49 2.04 30.43
N SER A 25 16.36 3.27 29.89
CA SER A 25 17.49 4.20 30.00
C SER A 25 17.64 4.52 31.48
N GLY A 26 18.82 4.33 32.04
CA GLY A 26 19.14 4.55 33.47
C GLY A 26 18.97 5.99 33.96
N TYR A 27 18.14 6.80 33.29
CA TYR A 27 17.83 8.19 33.58
C TYR A 27 16.33 8.37 33.87
N SER A 28 15.82 7.75 34.93
CA SER A 28 14.79 8.40 35.74
C SER A 28 14.71 7.77 37.13
N SER A 29 15.01 8.58 38.14
CA SER A 29 14.87 8.33 39.57
C SER A 29 13.39 8.29 40.03
N GLY A 30 12.50 7.68 39.25
CA GLY A 30 11.06 7.63 39.51
C GLY A 30 10.56 6.25 40.01
N PHE A 31 9.54 6.24 40.87
CA PHE A 31 8.81 5.02 41.21
C PHE A 31 7.88 4.61 40.07
N PHE A 32 8.04 3.38 39.57
CA PHE A 32 7.20 2.77 38.52
C PHE A 32 6.31 1.67 39.08
N SER A 33 5.23 1.37 38.36
CA SER A 33 4.34 0.25 38.68
C SER A 33 3.91 -0.47 37.40
N THR A 34 3.75 -1.78 37.52
CA THR A 34 3.34 -2.66 36.43
C THR A 34 2.14 -3.47 36.88
N VAL A 35 1.10 -3.55 36.05
CA VAL A 35 -0.04 -4.45 36.24
C VAL A 35 -0.21 -5.25 34.96
N GLY A 36 0.17 -6.53 34.94
CA GLY A 36 0.12 -7.32 33.72
C GLY A 36 1.00 -6.71 32.62
N ALA A 37 0.44 -6.52 31.41
CA ALA A 37 1.12 -5.88 30.28
C ALA A 37 1.31 -4.35 30.43
N TRP A 38 0.74 -3.74 31.46
CA TRP A 38 0.58 -2.29 31.57
C TRP A 38 1.66 -1.66 32.43
N VAL A 39 2.34 -0.64 31.88
CA VAL A 39 3.45 0.06 32.55
C VAL A 39 3.13 1.53 32.73
N TYR A 40 3.32 2.02 33.96
CA TYR A 40 3.02 3.40 34.30
C TYR A 40 3.85 3.97 35.48
N GLY A 41 3.98 5.30 35.56
CA GLY A 41 4.78 6.00 36.59
C GLY A 41 4.18 7.36 37.02
N ARG A 42 4.75 7.99 38.07
CA ARG A 42 4.30 9.31 38.58
C ARG A 42 4.99 10.48 37.85
N ARG A 43 4.24 11.31 37.11
CA ARG A 43 4.60 12.68 36.68
C ARG A 43 3.38 13.63 36.63
N THR A 44 3.61 14.95 36.64
CA THR A 44 2.59 16.00 36.86
C THR A 44 2.13 16.75 35.61
N ASP A 45 2.72 16.48 34.43
CA ASP A 45 2.47 17.19 33.18
C ASP A 45 2.14 16.24 32.01
N ASN A 46 0.93 16.42 31.43
CA ASN A 46 0.44 15.83 30.17
C ASN A 46 0.04 14.32 30.16
N TRP A 47 -0.91 13.91 31.02
CA TRP A 47 -1.42 12.53 31.15
C TRP A 47 -2.20 11.97 29.95
N ARG A 48 -2.56 12.80 28.97
CA ARG A 48 -3.36 12.39 27.79
C ARG A 48 -2.55 11.62 26.76
N CYS A 49 -1.23 11.79 26.73
CA CYS A 49 -0.35 11.04 25.83
C CYS A 49 0.12 9.78 26.55
N SER A 50 -0.35 8.63 26.08
CA SER A 50 0.18 7.36 26.57
C SER A 50 1.46 7.03 25.82
N THR A 51 2.50 6.61 26.53
CA THR A 51 3.73 6.14 25.89
C THR A 51 3.95 4.63 26.04
N SER A 52 3.01 3.85 26.62
CA SER A 52 3.06 2.37 26.47
C SER A 52 2.79 1.97 25.02
N PRO A 53 3.58 1.08 24.38
CA PRO A 53 3.31 0.63 23.00
C PRO A 53 1.95 -0.06 22.85
N PHE A 54 1.35 -0.51 23.96
CA PHE A 54 0.13 -1.29 23.98
C PHE A 54 -1.10 -0.51 24.45
N PHE A 55 -0.94 0.74 24.92
CA PHE A 55 -2.06 1.57 25.35
C PHE A 55 -1.97 2.93 24.64
N ASP A 56 -3.03 3.36 23.95
CA ASP A 56 -3.10 4.67 23.30
C ASP A 56 -4.09 5.54 24.09
N GLY A 57 -3.54 6.42 24.92
CA GLY A 57 -4.31 7.27 25.82
C GLY A 57 -5.11 8.34 25.09
N LEU A 58 -4.60 8.85 23.95
CA LEU A 58 -5.32 9.83 23.14
C LEU A 58 -6.50 9.17 22.43
N TYR A 59 -6.28 7.98 21.86
CA TYR A 59 -7.37 7.16 21.32
C TYR A 59 -8.39 6.83 22.40
N TYR A 60 -7.95 6.29 23.54
CA TYR A 60 -8.86 5.88 24.61
C TYR A 60 -9.69 7.05 25.12
N TYR A 61 -9.07 8.22 25.29
CA TYR A 61 -9.78 9.41 25.72
C TYR A 61 -10.82 9.90 24.70
N LYS A 62 -10.49 9.84 23.40
CA LYS A 62 -11.41 10.22 22.32
C LYS A 62 -12.55 9.22 22.12
N ALA A 63 -12.24 7.93 22.21
CA ALA A 63 -13.20 6.84 22.03
C ALA A 63 -14.18 6.70 23.22
N ASN A 64 -13.87 7.31 24.37
CA ASN A 64 -14.66 7.20 25.59
C ASN A 64 -15.07 8.58 26.14
N PRO A 65 -16.11 9.22 25.58
CA PRO A 65 -16.54 10.57 25.97
C PRO A 65 -16.95 10.70 27.44
N ASP A 66 -17.43 9.61 28.05
CA ASP A 66 -17.76 9.55 29.48
C ASP A 66 -16.53 9.68 30.38
N VAL A 67 -15.43 9.03 30.00
CA VAL A 67 -14.11 9.15 30.66
C VAL A 67 -13.59 10.58 30.51
N ALA A 68 -13.76 11.17 29.32
CA ALA A 68 -13.37 12.54 29.04
C ALA A 68 -14.17 13.57 29.83
N ALA A 69 -15.49 13.47 29.85
CA ALA A 69 -16.38 14.36 30.59
C ALA A 69 -16.17 14.27 32.12
N ALA A 70 -15.76 13.09 32.60
CA ALA A 70 -15.42 12.87 33.99
C ALA A 70 -13.96 13.24 34.35
N GLU A 71 -13.16 13.69 33.38
CA GLU A 71 -11.74 14.02 33.52
C GLU A 71 -10.94 12.89 34.20
N LEU A 72 -11.28 11.64 33.85
CA LEU A 72 -10.62 10.47 34.41
C LEU A 72 -9.35 10.15 33.63
N GLU A 73 -8.36 9.66 34.35
CA GLU A 73 -7.10 9.22 33.75
C GLU A 73 -7.35 7.92 32.95
N PRO A 74 -7.01 7.87 31.63
CA PRO A 74 -7.35 6.79 30.74
C PRO A 74 -6.87 5.41 31.18
N ILE A 75 -5.58 5.26 31.56
CA ILE A 75 -5.07 3.93 31.89
C ILE A 75 -5.62 3.44 33.23
N ALA A 76 -5.75 4.31 34.23
CA ALA A 76 -6.39 3.97 35.49
C ALA A 76 -7.84 3.54 35.29
N HIS A 77 -8.59 4.28 34.46
CA HIS A 77 -9.96 3.91 34.10
C HIS A 77 -10.01 2.56 33.40
N TYR A 78 -9.11 2.32 32.43
CA TYR A 78 -9.05 1.07 31.70
C TYR A 78 -8.78 -0.13 32.62
N LEU A 79 -7.79 -0.02 33.50
CA LEU A 79 -7.41 -1.07 34.44
C LEU A 79 -8.53 -1.41 35.44
N GLU A 80 -9.26 -0.39 35.89
CA GLU A 80 -10.31 -0.57 36.89
C GLU A 80 -11.63 -1.04 36.25
N TYR A 81 -12.03 -0.42 35.15
CA TYR A 81 -13.33 -0.58 34.51
C TYR A 81 -13.21 -1.03 33.05
N GLY A 82 -12.45 -0.31 32.22
CA GLY A 82 -12.50 -0.45 30.77
C GLY A 82 -12.24 -1.86 30.24
N ARG A 83 -11.27 -2.59 30.78
CA ARG A 83 -10.99 -3.98 30.38
C ARG A 83 -12.15 -4.94 30.70
N LYS A 84 -12.95 -4.66 31.73
CA LYS A 84 -14.14 -5.44 32.10
C LYS A 84 -15.34 -5.09 31.22
N GLU A 85 -15.35 -3.86 30.69
CA GLU A 85 -16.37 -3.32 29.80
C GLU A 85 -16.05 -3.56 28.32
N LEU A 86 -15.05 -4.39 28.00
CA LEU A 86 -14.59 -4.65 26.63
C LEU A 86 -14.18 -3.37 25.86
N ARG A 87 -13.73 -2.33 26.56
CA ARG A 87 -13.19 -1.13 25.90
C ARG A 87 -11.80 -1.42 25.33
N SER A 88 -11.52 -0.94 24.14
CA SER A 88 -10.22 -1.09 23.50
C SER A 88 -9.16 -0.14 24.09
N PRO A 89 -8.00 -0.64 24.58
CA PRO A 89 -6.93 0.19 25.13
C PRO A 89 -6.14 0.96 24.06
N SER A 90 -6.25 0.58 22.80
CA SER A 90 -5.51 1.15 21.68
C SER A 90 -6.32 1.07 20.40
N ARG A 91 -6.05 1.98 19.44
CA ARG A 91 -6.63 1.98 18.10
C ARG A 91 -6.36 0.70 17.30
N TYR A 92 -5.39 -0.09 17.74
CA TYR A 92 -4.95 -1.31 17.08
C TYR A 92 -5.57 -2.59 17.63
N PHE A 93 -6.31 -2.51 18.75
CA PHE A 93 -6.96 -3.67 19.34
C PHE A 93 -8.47 -3.49 19.30
N ASP A 94 -9.17 -4.45 18.70
CA ASP A 94 -10.61 -4.58 18.78
C ASP A 94 -10.96 -5.61 19.87
N ALA A 95 -11.37 -5.12 21.04
CA ALA A 95 -11.66 -5.98 22.18
C ALA A 95 -12.94 -6.80 21.99
N GLU A 96 -13.95 -6.26 21.29
CA GLU A 96 -15.20 -6.97 21.01
C GLU A 96 -14.96 -8.06 19.96
N GLY A 97 -14.34 -7.72 18.83
CA GLY A 97 -14.01 -8.69 17.79
C GLY A 97 -13.06 -9.79 18.29
N PHE A 98 -12.14 -9.47 19.21
CA PHE A 98 -11.32 -10.48 19.87
C PHE A 98 -12.15 -11.37 20.80
N ALA A 99 -13.09 -10.80 21.56
CA ALA A 99 -13.96 -11.58 22.45
C ALA A 99 -14.89 -12.53 21.68
N GLU A 100 -15.35 -12.12 20.49
CA GLU A 100 -16.14 -12.95 19.59
C GLU A 100 -15.32 -14.09 18.97
N ALA A 101 -14.08 -13.80 18.57
CA ALA A 101 -13.17 -14.80 18.02
C ALA A 101 -12.67 -15.81 19.07
N TYR A 102 -12.64 -15.42 20.35
CA TYR A 102 -12.23 -16.29 21.47
C TYR A 102 -13.22 -16.28 22.65
N PRO A 103 -14.42 -16.85 22.49
CA PRO A 103 -15.45 -16.88 23.54
C PRO A 103 -14.98 -17.53 24.83
N GLU A 104 -14.01 -18.45 24.77
CA GLU A 104 -13.43 -19.14 25.92
C GLU A 104 -12.70 -18.21 26.90
N TYR A 105 -12.29 -17.01 26.48
CA TYR A 105 -11.65 -16.02 27.34
C TYR A 105 -12.63 -14.99 27.91
N LYS A 106 -13.79 -14.78 27.26
CA LYS A 106 -14.81 -13.80 27.67
C LYS A 106 -15.35 -14.06 29.09
N ASN A 107 -15.60 -15.32 29.42
CA ASN A 107 -16.21 -15.71 30.71
C ASN A 107 -15.24 -15.68 31.90
N LYS A 108 -13.93 -15.47 31.65
CA LYS A 108 -12.88 -15.59 32.67
C LYS A 108 -12.52 -14.26 33.37
N LYS A 109 -13.25 -13.17 33.10
CA LYS A 109 -12.94 -11.80 33.59
C LYS A 109 -11.47 -11.41 33.35
N LEU A 110 -10.95 -11.79 32.18
CA LEU A 110 -9.56 -11.54 31.78
C LEU A 110 -9.43 -10.17 31.11
N ASP A 111 -8.21 -9.69 31.09
CA ASP A 111 -7.82 -8.57 30.25
C ASP A 111 -7.53 -9.10 28.83
N LEU A 112 -8.49 -8.95 27.91
CA LEU A 112 -8.39 -9.56 26.58
C LEU A 112 -7.26 -8.95 25.74
N ALA A 113 -6.90 -7.69 25.98
CA ALA A 113 -5.76 -7.08 25.31
C ALA A 113 -4.45 -7.72 25.79
N GLU A 114 -4.33 -7.99 27.09
CA GLU A 114 -3.19 -8.75 27.64
C GLU A 114 -3.13 -10.19 27.11
N VAL A 115 -4.29 -10.87 26.98
CA VAL A 115 -4.37 -12.20 26.36
C VAL A 115 -3.88 -12.17 24.92
N CYS A 116 -4.32 -11.18 24.14
CA CYS A 116 -3.88 -10.97 22.76
C CYS A 116 -2.35 -10.79 22.68
N LEU A 117 -1.77 -9.96 23.55
CA LEU A 117 -0.31 -9.77 23.62
C LEU A 117 0.43 -11.05 24.01
N ARG A 118 -0.12 -11.90 24.89
CA ARG A 118 0.50 -13.20 25.20
C ARG A 118 0.46 -14.17 24.04
N LEU A 119 -0.64 -14.19 23.30
CA LEU A 119 -0.80 -15.10 22.16
C LEU A 119 0.05 -14.65 20.98
N TYR A 120 0.05 -13.35 20.65
CA TYR A 120 0.57 -12.86 19.37
C TYR A 120 1.78 -11.93 19.53
N GLY A 121 2.04 -11.41 20.72
CA GLY A 121 3.11 -10.43 20.99
C GLY A 121 2.83 -9.04 20.41
N SER A 122 1.67 -8.85 19.78
CA SER A 122 1.15 -7.60 19.23
C SER A 122 -0.38 -7.70 19.13
N TYR A 123 -1.05 -6.62 18.75
CA TYR A 123 -2.48 -6.62 18.43
C TYR A 123 -2.83 -7.04 17.00
N ALA A 124 -1.86 -7.42 16.17
CA ALA A 124 -2.08 -7.90 14.81
C ALA A 124 -2.49 -9.39 14.79
N TRP A 125 -3.56 -9.73 15.50
CA TRP A 125 -3.97 -11.12 15.71
C TRP A 125 -4.82 -11.69 14.56
N LYS A 126 -5.43 -10.83 13.74
CA LYS A 126 -6.26 -11.22 12.59
C LYS A 126 -6.09 -10.24 11.44
N VAL A 127 -5.92 -10.79 10.25
CA VAL A 127 -5.76 -10.06 8.98
C VAL A 127 -6.58 -10.81 7.94
N ASP A 128 -7.58 -10.16 7.35
CA ASP A 128 -8.48 -10.70 6.32
C ASP A 128 -9.07 -12.08 6.64
N GLY A 129 -9.55 -12.24 7.87
CA GLY A 129 -10.12 -13.52 8.32
C GLY A 129 -9.09 -14.52 8.83
N LEU A 130 -7.80 -14.38 8.48
CA LEU A 130 -6.73 -15.28 8.90
C LEU A 130 -6.20 -14.91 10.29
N VAL A 131 -6.15 -15.89 11.20
CA VAL A 131 -5.60 -15.73 12.56
C VAL A 131 -4.08 -15.89 12.56
N ALA A 132 -3.37 -14.90 13.09
CA ALA A 132 -1.91 -14.88 13.13
C ALA A 132 -1.33 -16.09 13.88
N PRO A 133 -0.13 -16.58 13.53
CA PRO A 133 0.53 -17.63 14.31
C PRO A 133 0.76 -17.19 15.76
N THR A 134 0.41 -18.05 16.72
CA THR A 134 0.64 -17.79 18.16
C THR A 134 2.10 -18.03 18.53
N LEU A 135 2.61 -17.28 19.51
CA LEU A 135 3.98 -17.40 20.03
C LEU A 135 4.22 -18.55 20.98
N SER A 136 3.17 -18.99 21.66
CA SER A 136 3.22 -20.09 22.62
C SER A 136 2.20 -21.12 22.21
N VAL A 137 2.62 -22.39 22.15
CA VAL A 137 1.72 -23.53 21.97
C VAL A 137 0.86 -23.78 23.21
N ASP A 138 1.34 -23.35 24.39
CA ASP A 138 0.57 -23.41 25.64
C ASP A 138 -0.42 -22.23 25.72
N ARG A 139 -1.68 -22.49 25.34
CA ARG A 139 -2.80 -21.54 25.48
C ARG A 139 -3.18 -21.27 26.95
N GLY A 140 -2.83 -22.16 27.88
CA GLY A 140 -3.05 -21.97 29.31
C GLY A 140 -2.20 -20.82 29.88
N ASN A 141 -1.06 -20.52 29.26
CA ASN A 141 -0.26 -19.37 29.62
C ASN A 141 -0.93 -18.04 29.23
N ALA A 142 -1.77 -18.03 28.19
CA ALA A 142 -2.40 -16.81 27.67
C ALA A 142 -3.32 -16.12 28.69
N THR A 143 -3.89 -16.87 29.64
CA THR A 143 -4.79 -16.34 30.67
C THR A 143 -4.07 -15.81 31.92
N LYS A 144 -2.75 -15.97 32.01
CA LYS A 144 -1.95 -15.47 33.13
C LYS A 144 -1.58 -14.01 32.90
N ARG A 145 -1.44 -13.22 33.98
CA ARG A 145 -0.87 -11.88 33.85
C ARG A 145 0.62 -11.96 33.54
N PHE A 146 1.17 -11.02 32.78
CA PHE A 146 2.61 -10.87 32.61
C PHE A 146 3.28 -10.68 33.97
N SER A 147 4.30 -11.50 34.24
CA SER A 147 5.29 -11.17 35.26
C SER A 147 6.19 -10.04 34.77
N SER A 148 6.83 -9.33 35.70
CA SER A 148 7.78 -8.27 35.35
C SER A 148 8.95 -8.78 34.48
N CYS A 149 9.38 -10.04 34.64
CA CYS A 149 10.45 -10.62 33.82
C CYS A 149 9.98 -10.93 32.40
N GLU A 150 8.80 -11.51 32.23
CA GLU A 150 8.23 -11.77 30.89
C GLU A 150 7.98 -10.46 30.13
N LEU A 151 7.44 -9.44 30.80
CA LEU A 151 7.21 -8.14 30.19
C LEU A 151 8.53 -7.48 29.76
N LYS A 152 9.59 -7.58 30.59
CA LYS A 152 10.93 -7.12 30.23
C LYS A 152 11.47 -7.86 29.00
N SER A 153 11.24 -9.17 28.90
CA SER A 153 11.64 -9.97 27.74
C SER A 153 10.89 -9.56 26.47
N LEU A 154 9.58 -9.38 26.55
CA LEU A 154 8.76 -8.89 25.44
C LEU A 154 9.26 -7.54 24.94
N PHE A 155 9.55 -6.62 25.85
CA PHE A 155 10.06 -5.30 25.50
C PHE A 155 11.48 -5.32 24.94
N LYS A 156 12.35 -6.19 25.45
CA LYS A 156 13.66 -6.42 24.85
C LYS A 156 13.50 -6.87 23.40
N GLN A 157 12.60 -7.80 23.13
CA GLN A 157 12.35 -8.29 21.77
C GLN A 157 11.84 -7.18 20.84
N TRP A 158 10.88 -6.36 21.31
CA TRP A 158 10.38 -5.22 20.54
C TRP A 158 11.48 -4.21 20.17
N ARG A 159 12.48 -4.00 21.04
CA ARG A 159 13.64 -3.16 20.70
C ARG A 159 14.53 -3.76 19.63
N VAL A 160 14.70 -5.08 19.62
CA VAL A 160 15.44 -5.74 18.54
C VAL A 160 14.72 -5.48 17.22
N TYR A 161 13.40 -5.68 17.16
CA TYR A 161 12.62 -5.34 15.96
C TYR A 161 12.73 -3.86 15.58
N GLN A 162 12.65 -2.96 16.56
CA GLN A 162 12.78 -1.52 16.33
C GLN A 162 14.14 -1.14 15.76
N ALA A 163 15.23 -1.77 16.20
CA ALA A 163 16.57 -1.55 15.65
C ALA A 163 16.70 -1.96 14.17
N HIS A 164 15.82 -2.85 13.71
CA HIS A 164 15.74 -3.26 12.32
C HIS A 164 14.67 -2.50 11.51
N PHE A 165 13.99 -1.51 12.07
CA PHE A 165 13.00 -0.68 11.40
C PHE A 165 13.57 0.70 11.04
N ASP A 166 13.41 1.14 9.79
CA ASP A 166 13.83 2.49 9.37
C ASP A 166 12.67 3.46 9.49
N ALA A 167 12.57 4.12 10.64
CA ALA A 167 11.52 5.09 10.90
C ALA A 167 11.60 6.35 10.02
N LYS A 168 12.80 6.73 9.54
CA LYS A 168 12.93 7.89 8.64
C LYS A 168 12.37 7.57 7.27
N PHE A 169 12.73 6.40 6.74
CA PHE A 169 12.13 5.87 5.53
C PHE A 169 10.61 5.78 5.69
N TYR A 170 10.13 5.12 6.75
CA TYR A 170 8.70 4.87 6.93
C TYR A 170 7.86 6.15 7.02
N LEU A 171 8.33 7.18 7.74
CA LEU A 171 7.63 8.46 7.83
C LEU A 171 7.68 9.26 6.52
N ARG A 172 8.74 9.08 5.72
CA ARG A 172 8.84 9.72 4.40
C ARG A 172 7.89 9.08 3.39
N GLU A 173 7.85 7.75 3.36
CA GLU A 173 6.98 7.01 2.43
C GLU A 173 5.50 7.03 2.86
N TYR A 174 5.24 7.05 4.17
CA TYR A 174 3.91 6.93 4.76
C TYR A 174 3.64 8.03 5.80
N PRO A 175 3.67 9.32 5.43
CA PRO A 175 3.53 10.44 6.37
C PRO A 175 2.16 10.48 7.06
N GLU A 176 1.15 9.81 6.52
CA GLU A 176 -0.22 9.81 7.03
C GLU A 176 -0.41 8.89 8.26
N VAL A 177 0.47 7.91 8.46
CA VAL A 177 0.24 6.85 9.46
C VAL A 177 0.74 7.22 10.86
N ALA A 178 1.72 8.12 10.96
CA ALA A 178 2.38 8.49 12.19
C ALA A 178 3.07 9.85 12.08
N SER A 179 3.20 10.54 13.20
CA SER A 179 3.87 11.85 13.27
C SER A 179 5.28 11.80 13.87
N ASN A 180 5.69 10.64 14.38
CA ASN A 180 6.99 10.45 15.02
C ASN A 180 7.52 9.01 14.85
N PRO A 181 8.84 8.79 15.01
CA PRO A 181 9.47 7.49 14.76
C PRO A 181 8.93 6.32 15.59
N VAL A 182 8.49 6.61 16.81
CA VAL A 182 7.95 5.63 17.74
C VAL A 182 6.59 5.13 17.26
N ASP A 183 5.68 6.06 16.97
CA ASP A 183 4.36 5.71 16.46
C ASP A 183 4.43 5.02 15.10
N ALA A 184 5.41 5.37 14.26
CA ALA A 184 5.65 4.71 12.97
C ALA A 184 5.97 3.22 13.16
N PHE A 185 6.86 2.89 14.10
CA PHE A 185 7.20 1.51 14.41
C PHE A 185 6.02 0.75 15.03
N VAL A 186 5.30 1.35 15.99
CA VAL A 186 4.12 0.74 16.61
C VAL A 186 3.03 0.48 15.56
N HIS A 187 2.79 1.45 14.67
CA HIS A 187 1.89 1.30 13.53
C HIS A 187 2.32 0.12 12.68
N TYR A 188 3.59 0.04 12.29
CA TYR A 188 4.07 -1.05 11.47
C TYR A 188 3.86 -2.42 12.14
N MET A 189 4.20 -2.56 13.43
CA MET A 189 4.08 -3.82 14.17
C MET A 189 2.66 -4.32 14.36
N HIS A 190 1.67 -3.41 14.33
CA HIS A 190 0.26 -3.74 14.51
C HIS A 190 -0.57 -3.75 13.22
N ARG A 191 -0.20 -2.93 12.23
CA ARG A 191 -1.03 -2.67 11.03
C ARG A 191 -0.21 -2.54 9.76
N GLY A 192 0.90 -1.81 9.77
CA GLY A 192 1.62 -1.49 8.52
C GLY A 192 2.02 -2.72 7.71
N PHE A 193 2.49 -3.79 8.35
CA PHE A 193 2.82 -5.02 7.61
C PHE A 193 1.60 -5.73 7.01
N THR A 194 0.42 -5.56 7.62
CA THR A 194 -0.85 -6.12 7.12
C THR A 194 -1.33 -5.37 5.88
N GLU A 195 -0.87 -4.13 5.72
CA GLU A 195 -1.12 -3.24 4.58
C GLU A 195 0.00 -3.32 3.53
N ASP A 196 0.94 -4.27 3.65
CA ASP A 196 2.09 -4.45 2.76
C ASP A 196 3.05 -3.25 2.69
N ARG A 197 3.02 -2.40 3.71
CA ARG A 197 3.99 -1.31 3.86
C ARG A 197 5.38 -1.87 4.11
N GLN A 198 6.39 -1.16 3.62
CA GLN A 198 7.78 -1.55 3.77
C GLN A 198 8.34 -0.97 5.07
N PRO A 199 8.94 -1.77 5.97
CA PRO A 199 9.54 -1.27 7.21
C PRO A 199 10.85 -0.50 7.00
N ARG A 200 11.47 -0.64 5.82
CA ARG A 200 12.76 -0.06 5.42
C ARG A 200 12.94 -0.22 3.91
N SER A 201 13.78 0.62 3.30
CA SER A 201 13.99 0.64 1.84
C SER A 201 14.57 -0.65 1.26
N ASP A 202 15.28 -1.41 2.08
CA ASP A 202 15.93 -2.68 1.77
C ASP A 202 15.19 -3.87 2.42
N LEU A 203 13.89 -3.79 2.69
CA LEU A 203 13.07 -4.96 3.06
C LEU A 203 11.66 -4.81 2.52
N ASP A 204 11.43 -5.42 1.35
CA ASP A 204 10.11 -5.54 0.77
C ASP A 204 9.34 -6.67 1.50
N GLY A 205 8.47 -6.28 2.42
CA GLY A 205 7.71 -7.23 3.24
C GLY A 205 6.82 -8.17 2.41
N TYR A 206 6.27 -7.70 1.30
CA TYR A 206 5.45 -8.50 0.40
C TYR A 206 6.29 -9.61 -0.26
N MET A 207 7.42 -9.24 -0.88
CA MET A 207 8.31 -10.19 -1.54
C MET A 207 8.91 -11.18 -0.55
N TYR A 208 9.32 -10.68 0.63
CA TYR A 208 9.85 -11.52 1.70
C TYR A 208 8.85 -12.61 2.13
N ARG A 209 7.58 -12.26 2.33
CA ARG A 209 6.55 -13.25 2.68
C ARG A 209 6.39 -14.30 1.57
N LYS A 210 6.33 -13.88 0.31
CA LYS A 210 6.20 -14.81 -0.83
C LYS A 210 7.36 -15.79 -0.90
N HIS A 211 8.59 -15.28 -0.84
CA HIS A 211 9.80 -16.10 -0.89
C HIS A 211 9.86 -17.14 0.24
N HIS A 212 9.44 -16.74 1.45
CA HIS A 212 9.47 -17.59 2.64
C HIS A 212 8.16 -18.36 2.89
N GLY A 213 7.16 -18.27 2.00
CA GLY A 213 5.87 -18.94 2.17
C GLY A 213 5.09 -18.49 3.42
N LEU A 214 5.27 -17.24 3.85
CA LEU A 214 4.61 -16.71 5.05
C LEU A 214 3.17 -16.27 4.74
N PRO A 215 2.19 -16.63 5.58
CA PRO A 215 0.84 -16.08 5.48
C PRO A 215 0.85 -14.57 5.76
N ARG A 216 -0.13 -13.85 5.20
CA ARG A 216 -0.22 -12.38 5.30
C ARG A 216 -0.30 -11.86 6.73
N ASN A 217 -0.93 -12.63 7.62
CA ASN A 217 -1.06 -12.30 9.03
C ASN A 217 0.21 -12.55 9.86
N GLN A 218 1.31 -12.98 9.23
CA GLN A 218 2.61 -13.11 9.86
C GLN A 218 3.50 -11.92 9.48
N ASN A 219 3.98 -11.22 10.51
CA ASN A 219 4.80 -10.02 10.31
C ASN A 219 6.18 -10.39 9.70
N PRO A 220 6.52 -9.90 8.49
CA PRO A 220 7.75 -10.26 7.80
C PRO A 220 8.99 -9.68 8.47
N LEU A 221 8.92 -8.47 9.05
CA LEU A 221 10.06 -7.90 9.80
C LEU A 221 10.35 -8.75 11.03
N ARG A 222 9.30 -9.18 11.74
CA ARG A 222 9.44 -10.06 12.88
C ARG A 222 10.07 -11.38 12.49
N HIS A 223 9.50 -12.05 11.49
CA HIS A 223 10.02 -13.31 10.99
C HIS A 223 11.48 -13.17 10.53
N TYR A 224 11.80 -12.07 9.84
CA TYR A 224 13.16 -11.74 9.43
C TYR A 224 14.10 -11.66 10.64
N VAL A 225 13.80 -10.81 11.61
CA VAL A 225 14.65 -10.59 12.79
C VAL A 225 14.80 -11.86 13.63
N ASP A 226 13.71 -12.61 13.82
CA ASP A 226 13.72 -13.86 14.59
C ASP A 226 14.56 -14.97 13.90
N ASN A 227 14.78 -14.88 12.58
CA ASN A 227 15.55 -15.83 11.79
C ASN A 227 16.92 -15.31 11.33
N LEU A 228 17.35 -14.13 11.81
CA LEU A 228 18.70 -13.64 11.54
C LEU A 228 19.73 -14.60 12.16
N LYS A 229 20.33 -15.48 11.34
CA LYS A 229 21.61 -16.11 11.69
C LYS A 229 22.69 -15.04 11.61
N ASP A 230 23.64 -15.06 12.55
CA ASP A 230 24.77 -14.11 12.58
C ASP A 230 25.38 -13.95 11.17
N GLY A 231 25.31 -12.73 10.61
CA GLY A 231 25.91 -12.40 9.31
C GLY A 231 25.03 -12.58 8.07
N ALA A 232 23.77 -12.97 8.18
CA ALA A 232 22.85 -13.00 7.03
C ALA A 232 22.60 -11.57 6.49
N LYS A 233 23.05 -11.28 5.26
CA LYS A 233 22.69 -10.06 4.56
C LYS A 233 21.27 -10.18 3.98
N PRO A 234 20.48 -9.10 3.99
CA PRO A 234 19.14 -9.11 3.42
C PRO A 234 19.18 -9.46 1.94
N ARG A 235 18.42 -10.48 1.52
CA ARG A 235 18.07 -10.69 0.11
C ARG A 235 16.81 -9.91 -0.19
N THR A 236 16.96 -8.64 -0.56
CA THR A 236 15.81 -7.72 -0.70
C THR A 236 15.86 -6.83 -1.94
N LEU A 237 16.92 -6.95 -2.73
CA LEU A 237 17.03 -6.37 -4.07
C LEU A 237 17.30 -7.42 -5.17
N GLU A 238 17.65 -8.66 -4.83
CA GLU A 238 18.07 -9.66 -5.82
C GLU A 238 16.93 -10.13 -6.75
N ASP A 239 15.66 -9.99 -6.35
CA ASP A 239 14.49 -10.36 -7.18
C ASP A 239 13.86 -9.18 -7.93
N ARG A 240 14.17 -7.93 -7.55
CA ARG A 240 13.66 -6.74 -8.25
C ARG A 240 14.55 -6.46 -9.44
N TRP A 241 14.01 -6.60 -10.65
CA TRP A 241 14.75 -6.20 -11.84
C TRP A 241 14.76 -4.68 -12.00
N ILE A 242 15.93 -4.08 -11.73
CA ILE A 242 16.20 -2.67 -12.01
C ILE A 242 16.48 -2.53 -13.51
N LEU A 243 15.79 -1.60 -14.17
CA LEU A 243 16.06 -1.26 -15.57
C LEU A 243 17.47 -0.65 -15.66
N PRO A 244 18.42 -1.27 -16.37
CA PRO A 244 19.74 -0.69 -16.53
C PRO A 244 19.64 0.63 -17.33
N PRO A 245 20.38 1.67 -16.93
CA PRO A 245 20.40 2.92 -17.69
C PRO A 245 20.99 2.69 -19.09
N ALA A 246 20.42 3.34 -20.10
CA ALA A 246 21.04 3.42 -21.42
C ALA A 246 22.44 4.04 -21.31
N LEU A 247 23.45 3.35 -21.86
CA LEU A 247 24.85 3.78 -21.81
C LEU A 247 25.21 4.76 -22.95
N THR A 248 24.37 4.83 -23.97
CA THR A 248 24.53 5.69 -25.15
C THR A 248 23.19 6.31 -25.48
N ALA A 249 23.19 7.54 -25.99
CA ALA A 249 22.00 8.15 -26.55
C ALA A 249 21.39 7.20 -27.60
N CYS A 250 20.12 6.89 -27.45
CA CYS A 250 19.43 5.96 -28.34
C CYS A 250 19.36 6.57 -29.75
N ASP A 251 19.53 5.73 -30.78
CA ASP A 251 19.36 6.18 -32.16
C ASP A 251 17.90 6.60 -32.38
N ASN A 252 17.67 7.83 -32.83
CA ASN A 252 16.36 8.50 -32.88
C ASN A 252 15.40 7.95 -33.95
N ALA A 253 15.73 6.80 -34.55
CA ALA A 253 14.95 6.15 -35.59
C ALA A 253 13.61 5.61 -35.08
N LEU A 254 13.56 5.14 -33.82
CA LEU A 254 12.33 4.60 -33.23
C LEU A 254 11.43 5.72 -32.72
N ARG A 255 10.14 5.65 -33.06
CA ARG A 255 9.14 6.68 -32.77
C ARG A 255 8.28 6.28 -31.58
N LEU A 256 8.35 7.06 -30.51
CA LEU A 256 7.50 6.94 -29.33
C LEU A 256 6.30 7.87 -29.43
N CYS A 257 5.11 7.33 -29.20
CA CYS A 257 3.91 8.08 -28.89
C CYS A 257 3.58 7.97 -27.39
N ILE A 258 3.22 9.07 -26.75
CA ILE A 258 2.63 9.08 -25.42
C ILE A 258 1.14 9.35 -25.59
N HIS A 259 0.31 8.39 -25.19
CA HIS A 259 -1.13 8.57 -25.05
C HIS A 259 -1.47 8.95 -23.61
N LEU A 260 -2.10 10.12 -23.43
CA LEU A 260 -2.55 10.63 -22.15
C LEU A 260 -4.09 10.73 -22.12
N HIS A 261 -4.75 9.92 -21.28
CA HIS A 261 -6.17 10.09 -21.01
C HIS A 261 -6.42 11.04 -19.83
N CYS A 262 -7.18 12.10 -20.06
CA CYS A 262 -7.47 13.16 -19.11
C CYS A 262 -8.94 13.11 -18.68
N TYR A 263 -9.25 12.27 -17.69
CA TYR A 263 -10.56 12.26 -17.03
C TYR A 263 -10.60 13.24 -15.84
N HIS A 264 -9.59 13.18 -14.96
CA HIS A 264 -9.42 14.10 -13.83
C HIS A 264 -8.58 15.32 -14.22
N LEU A 265 -9.21 16.34 -14.80
CA LEU A 265 -8.52 17.51 -15.35
C LEU A 265 -7.75 18.32 -14.30
N GLU A 266 -8.14 18.27 -13.03
CA GLU A 266 -7.42 18.93 -11.93
C GLU A 266 -6.00 18.37 -11.71
N LEU A 267 -5.70 17.18 -12.25
CA LEU A 267 -4.38 16.55 -12.17
C LEU A 267 -3.53 16.81 -13.42
N LEU A 268 -4.09 17.45 -14.45
CA LEU A 268 -3.42 17.64 -15.73
C LEU A 268 -2.16 18.50 -15.61
N GLU A 269 -2.19 19.54 -14.78
CA GLU A 269 -1.02 20.40 -14.55
C GLU A 269 0.19 19.59 -14.03
N GLU A 270 -0.06 18.62 -13.14
CA GLU A 270 0.96 17.72 -12.59
C GLU A 270 1.66 16.89 -13.69
N VAL A 271 0.90 16.47 -14.70
CA VAL A 271 1.38 15.69 -15.85
C VAL A 271 2.09 16.61 -16.85
N ALA A 272 1.50 17.77 -17.16
CA ALA A 272 2.05 18.76 -18.09
C ALA A 272 3.44 19.24 -17.65
N ILE A 273 3.61 19.52 -16.35
CA ILE A 273 4.91 19.88 -15.77
C ILE A 273 5.94 18.79 -16.04
N ARG A 274 5.63 17.51 -15.76
CA ARG A 274 6.56 16.40 -16.01
C ARG A 274 6.90 16.26 -17.48
N LEU A 275 5.88 16.30 -18.35
CA LEU A 275 6.07 16.25 -19.79
C LEU A 275 6.98 17.39 -20.28
N SER A 276 6.90 18.60 -19.72
CA SER A 276 7.74 19.74 -20.12
C SER A 276 9.24 19.54 -19.87
N TYR A 277 9.62 18.65 -18.94
CA TYR A 277 11.02 18.32 -18.65
C TYR A 277 11.59 17.21 -19.54
N ILE A 278 10.74 16.58 -20.38
CA ILE A 278 11.17 15.51 -21.27
C ILE A 278 11.92 16.09 -22.47
N THR A 279 13.17 15.73 -22.66
CA THR A 279 13.97 16.04 -23.84
C THR A 279 14.04 14.87 -24.82
N PHE A 280 13.67 13.65 -24.39
CA PHE A 280 13.55 12.50 -25.28
C PHE A 280 12.48 12.77 -26.35
N PRO A 281 12.70 12.47 -27.65
CA PRO A 281 11.71 12.79 -28.67
C PRO A 281 10.44 11.93 -28.59
N PHE A 282 9.28 12.57 -28.46
CA PHE A 282 7.97 11.89 -28.45
C PHE A 282 6.91 12.66 -29.24
N SER A 283 5.83 11.98 -29.63
CA SER A 283 4.56 12.62 -30.01
C SER A 283 3.53 12.41 -28.91
N LEU A 284 2.60 13.35 -28.76
CA LEU A 284 1.58 13.33 -27.72
C LEU A 284 0.18 13.20 -28.34
N VAL A 285 -0.59 12.25 -27.82
CA VAL A 285 -2.01 12.08 -28.11
C VAL A 285 -2.76 12.19 -26.80
N VAL A 286 -3.73 13.09 -26.73
CA VAL A 286 -4.48 13.40 -25.51
C VAL A 286 -5.96 13.12 -25.76
N THR A 287 -6.61 12.44 -24.82
CA THR A 287 -8.06 12.26 -24.82
C THR A 287 -8.70 12.96 -23.64
N VAL A 288 -9.82 13.65 -23.88
CA VAL A 288 -10.62 14.35 -22.87
C VAL A 288 -12.10 14.00 -23.05
N CYS A 289 -12.95 14.26 -22.05
CA CYS A 289 -14.35 13.83 -22.08
C CYS A 289 -15.36 14.95 -22.46
N SER A 290 -14.90 16.18 -22.69
CA SER A 290 -15.75 17.31 -23.07
C SER A 290 -14.98 18.40 -23.83
N GLU A 291 -15.71 19.28 -24.53
CA GLU A 291 -15.14 20.46 -25.22
C GLU A 291 -14.55 21.50 -24.23
N ASP A 292 -15.13 21.61 -23.04
CA ASP A 292 -14.60 22.45 -21.97
C ASP A 292 -13.25 21.93 -21.48
N ASP A 293 -13.11 20.62 -21.36
CA ASP A 293 -11.85 19.97 -20.99
C ASP A 293 -10.83 20.00 -22.12
N PHE A 294 -11.27 19.96 -23.39
CA PHE A 294 -10.42 20.18 -24.55
C PHE A 294 -9.74 21.55 -24.46
N SER A 295 -10.52 22.60 -24.22
CA SER A 295 -10.00 23.97 -24.16
C SER A 295 -8.94 24.13 -23.06
N LYS A 296 -9.14 23.49 -21.90
CA LYS A 296 -8.17 23.48 -20.79
C LYS A 296 -6.92 22.67 -21.14
N ALA A 297 -7.09 21.50 -21.76
CA ALA A 297 -5.99 20.65 -22.15
C ALA A 297 -5.14 21.29 -23.25
N GLU A 298 -5.77 21.96 -24.22
CA GLU A 298 -5.10 22.74 -25.26
C GLU A 298 -4.27 23.88 -24.68
N ALA A 299 -4.80 24.62 -23.71
CA ALA A 299 -4.07 25.69 -23.05
C ALA A 299 -2.79 25.21 -22.33
N LEU A 300 -2.82 24.01 -21.74
CA LEU A 300 -1.69 23.44 -20.99
C LEU A 300 -0.70 22.66 -21.86
N LEU A 301 -1.20 21.89 -22.84
CA LEU A 301 -0.40 20.93 -23.61
C LEU A 301 -0.17 21.33 -25.07
N GLY A 302 -1.00 22.21 -25.63
CA GLY A 302 -0.94 22.61 -27.04
C GLY A 302 0.40 23.25 -27.43
N ASN A 303 1.05 23.92 -26.48
CA ASN A 303 2.34 24.59 -26.66
C ASN A 303 3.54 23.82 -26.07
N LEU A 304 3.42 22.50 -25.90
CA LEU A 304 4.57 21.67 -25.50
C LEU A 304 5.61 21.60 -26.63
N ASN A 305 6.55 22.56 -26.60
CA ASN A 305 7.61 22.76 -27.60
C ASN A 305 8.59 21.59 -27.75
N ASN A 306 8.62 20.69 -26.77
CA ASN A 306 9.48 19.51 -26.73
C ASN A 306 8.84 18.26 -27.35
N SER A 307 7.56 18.31 -27.73
CA SER A 307 6.88 17.25 -28.46
C SER A 307 7.01 17.45 -29.99
N ARG A 308 7.10 16.36 -30.75
CA ARG A 308 7.11 16.40 -32.23
C ARG A 308 5.75 16.78 -32.81
N SER A 309 4.68 16.38 -32.13
CA SER A 309 3.30 16.73 -32.47
C SER A 309 2.41 16.50 -31.26
N THR A 310 1.43 17.37 -31.04
CA THR A 310 0.37 17.18 -30.04
C THR A 310 -0.98 17.10 -30.74
N ARG A 311 -1.77 16.06 -30.43
CA ARG A 311 -3.15 15.91 -30.87
C ARG A 311 -4.04 15.75 -29.65
N ILE A 312 -5.12 16.51 -29.58
CA ILE A 312 -6.11 16.44 -28.51
C ILE A 312 -7.45 16.06 -29.14
N GLN A 313 -8.15 15.10 -28.54
CA GLN A 313 -9.42 14.58 -29.04
C GLN A 313 -10.43 14.45 -27.91
N VAL A 314 -11.66 14.89 -28.17
CA VAL A 314 -12.80 14.64 -27.29
C VAL A 314 -13.33 13.23 -27.56
N CYS A 315 -13.49 12.43 -26.51
CA CYS A 315 -14.01 11.07 -26.55
C CYS A 315 -15.22 10.93 -25.63
N GLN A 316 -15.99 9.86 -25.83
CA GLN A 316 -17.07 9.54 -24.91
C GLN A 316 -16.49 9.10 -23.57
N ASN A 317 -17.12 9.50 -22.46
CA ASN A 317 -16.78 8.98 -21.14
C ASN A 317 -17.27 7.53 -20.98
N ARG A 318 -16.62 6.59 -21.67
CA ARG A 318 -16.96 5.16 -21.71
C ARG A 318 -15.68 4.35 -21.66
N GLY A 319 -15.68 3.25 -20.92
CA GLY A 319 -14.55 2.31 -20.88
C GLY A 319 -13.32 2.80 -20.10
N ARG A 320 -13.50 3.77 -19.20
CA ARG A 320 -12.44 4.36 -18.36
C ARG A 320 -11.29 4.88 -19.22
N ASP A 321 -10.04 4.60 -18.87
CA ASP A 321 -8.84 4.97 -19.63
C ASP A 321 -8.53 4.01 -20.79
N ILE A 322 -9.11 2.80 -20.78
CA ILE A 322 -8.78 1.73 -21.73
C ILE A 322 -9.44 1.93 -23.09
N ALA A 323 -10.72 2.31 -23.16
CA ALA A 323 -11.37 2.57 -24.45
C ALA A 323 -10.80 3.82 -25.17
N PRO A 324 -10.56 4.96 -24.49
CA PRO A 324 -9.86 6.09 -25.08
C PRO A 324 -8.50 5.73 -25.69
N PHE A 325 -7.79 4.79 -25.05
CA PHE A 325 -6.53 4.27 -25.54
C PHE A 325 -6.68 3.33 -26.73
N LEU A 326 -7.41 2.22 -26.58
CA LEU A 326 -7.44 1.13 -27.57
C LEU A 326 -8.43 1.35 -28.72
N ILE A 327 -9.45 2.18 -28.52
CA ILE A 327 -10.49 2.46 -29.50
C ILE A 327 -10.30 3.86 -30.07
N ASP A 328 -10.53 4.90 -29.26
CA ASP A 328 -10.77 6.25 -29.75
C ASP A 328 -9.57 6.89 -30.45
N THR A 329 -8.35 6.50 -30.08
CA THR A 329 -7.12 7.10 -30.61
C THR A 329 -6.13 6.12 -31.21
N SER A 330 -6.51 4.84 -31.28
CA SER A 330 -5.61 3.80 -31.73
C SER A 330 -5.16 3.98 -33.18
N GLN A 331 -6.04 4.44 -34.05
CA GLN A 331 -5.73 4.86 -35.42
C GLN A 331 -4.65 5.94 -35.53
N ILE A 332 -4.38 6.69 -34.45
CA ILE A 332 -3.35 7.74 -34.43
C ILE A 332 -2.02 7.18 -33.96
N TRP A 333 -2.00 6.51 -32.80
CA TRP A 333 -0.75 6.03 -32.22
C TRP A 333 -0.26 4.71 -32.85
N ARG A 334 -1.10 3.99 -33.62
CA ARG A 334 -0.71 2.79 -34.39
C ARG A 334 0.36 3.06 -35.44
N ASP A 335 0.52 4.31 -35.87
CA ASP A 335 1.55 4.71 -36.83
C ASP A 335 2.96 4.77 -36.21
N TYR A 336 3.12 4.50 -34.91
CA TYR A 336 4.38 4.61 -34.16
C TYR A 336 4.98 3.22 -33.86
N ASP A 337 6.24 3.18 -33.44
CA ASP A 337 6.90 1.92 -33.06
C ASP A 337 6.51 1.50 -31.64
N PHE A 338 6.38 2.49 -30.74
CA PHE A 338 6.01 2.31 -29.35
C PHE A 338 4.93 3.30 -28.92
N VAL A 339 4.09 2.86 -27.98
CA VAL A 339 3.13 3.72 -27.29
C VAL A 339 3.27 3.58 -25.77
N LEU A 340 3.41 4.69 -25.07
CA LEU A 340 3.22 4.78 -23.62
C LEU A 340 1.78 5.19 -23.36
N HIS A 341 1.02 4.37 -22.63
CA HIS A 341 -0.28 4.76 -22.11
C HIS A 341 -0.15 5.30 -20.68
N ILE A 342 -0.65 6.50 -20.43
CA ILE A 342 -0.79 7.13 -19.10
C ILE A 342 -2.15 7.82 -18.98
N HIS A 343 -2.57 8.14 -17.75
CA HIS A 343 -3.81 8.88 -17.50
C HIS A 343 -3.74 9.70 -16.21
N THR A 344 -4.70 10.62 -16.03
CA THR A 344 -4.85 11.41 -14.80
C THR A 344 -5.45 10.59 -13.66
N LYS A 345 -4.69 9.60 -13.17
CA LYS A 345 -5.16 8.62 -12.17
C LYS A 345 -5.53 9.25 -10.83
N LYS A 346 -6.79 9.12 -10.42
CA LYS A 346 -7.24 9.46 -9.07
C LYS A 346 -7.81 8.23 -8.39
N SER A 347 -7.63 8.13 -7.07
CA SER A 347 -8.17 7.03 -6.28
C SER A 347 -8.71 7.58 -4.96
N PRO A 348 -9.88 8.23 -4.97
CA PRO A 348 -10.40 9.01 -3.84
C PRO A 348 -10.80 8.13 -2.64
N HIS A 349 -10.99 6.83 -2.86
CA HIS A 349 -11.41 5.87 -1.83
C HIS A 349 -10.25 5.33 -0.97
N ILE A 350 -9.00 5.67 -1.31
CA ILE A 350 -7.80 5.21 -0.60
C ILE A 350 -6.92 6.40 -0.22
N SER A 351 -6.41 6.41 1.02
CA SER A 351 -5.62 7.53 1.55
C SER A 351 -4.27 7.71 0.85
N TRP A 352 -3.77 6.67 0.19
CA TRP A 352 -2.47 6.62 -0.50
C TRP A 352 -2.59 6.71 -2.02
N GLY A 353 -3.78 7.04 -2.56
CA GLY A 353 -4.04 7.11 -4.00
C GLY A 353 -3.12 8.09 -4.75
N ASP A 354 -2.82 9.24 -4.15
CA ASP A 354 -1.91 10.24 -4.74
C ASP A 354 -0.46 9.72 -4.81
N ASN A 355 -0.02 8.94 -3.81
CA ASN A 355 1.31 8.34 -3.82
C ASN A 355 1.42 7.29 -4.93
N TRP A 356 0.34 6.52 -5.16
CA TRP A 356 0.29 5.57 -6.28
C TRP A 356 0.33 6.27 -7.64
N ARG A 357 -0.44 7.36 -7.83
CA ARG A 357 -0.35 8.18 -9.06
C ARG A 357 1.07 8.68 -9.29
N ARG A 358 1.67 9.35 -8.29
CA ARG A 358 3.01 9.94 -8.41
C ARG A 358 4.05 8.86 -8.72
N TYR A 359 3.97 7.72 -8.03
CA TYR A 359 4.82 6.57 -8.33
C TYR A 359 4.74 6.15 -9.80
N LEU A 360 3.53 5.98 -10.36
CA LEU A 360 3.38 5.59 -11.77
C LEU A 360 3.92 6.67 -12.71
N LEU A 361 3.66 7.95 -12.44
CA LEU A 361 4.19 9.06 -13.25
C LEU A 361 5.72 9.12 -13.18
N ASP A 362 6.30 8.97 -12.01
CA ASP A 362 7.75 9.01 -11.82
C ASP A 362 8.44 7.81 -12.49
N GLN A 363 7.77 6.65 -12.50
CA GLN A 363 8.22 5.43 -13.17
C GLN A 363 7.87 5.36 -14.66
N THR A 364 7.28 6.39 -15.26
CA THR A 364 6.97 6.44 -16.70
C THR A 364 7.54 7.69 -17.36
N ILE A 365 7.15 8.87 -16.88
CA ILE A 365 7.54 10.18 -17.41
C ILE A 365 8.33 11.02 -16.38
N GLY A 366 8.94 10.37 -15.38
CA GLY A 366 9.66 11.06 -14.32
C GLY A 366 11.03 11.59 -14.74
N GLN A 367 11.70 10.93 -15.70
CA GLN A 367 13.08 11.26 -16.11
C GLN A 367 13.35 10.92 -17.58
N ASN A 368 14.23 11.68 -18.21
CA ASN A 368 14.66 11.43 -19.60
C ASN A 368 15.39 10.11 -19.77
N GLN A 369 16.34 9.83 -18.86
CA GLN A 369 17.15 8.61 -18.93
C GLN A 369 16.31 7.34 -18.80
N LEU A 370 15.17 7.40 -18.09
CA LEU A 370 14.21 6.31 -18.04
C LEU A 370 13.63 6.00 -19.43
N LEU A 371 13.13 7.00 -20.15
CA LEU A 371 12.56 6.82 -21.49
C LEU A 371 13.60 6.28 -22.47
N GLU A 372 14.82 6.82 -22.43
CA GLU A 372 15.96 6.32 -23.21
C GLU A 372 16.22 4.84 -22.92
N SER A 373 16.22 4.46 -21.64
CA SER A 373 16.48 3.09 -21.19
C SER A 373 15.37 2.11 -21.58
N ILE A 374 14.10 2.55 -21.55
CA ILE A 374 12.96 1.74 -22.01
C ILE A 374 13.06 1.46 -23.51
N VAL A 375 13.27 2.51 -24.32
CA VAL A 375 13.36 2.36 -25.78
C VAL A 375 14.58 1.53 -26.16
N GLU A 376 15.71 1.76 -25.51
CA GLU A 376 16.92 0.95 -25.65
C GLU A 376 16.66 -0.53 -25.35
N TYR A 377 15.95 -0.81 -24.25
CA TYR A 377 15.62 -2.17 -23.86
C TYR A 377 14.71 -2.85 -24.89
N PHE A 378 13.66 -2.18 -25.37
CA PHE A 378 12.82 -2.72 -26.45
C PHE A 378 13.60 -2.98 -27.73
N ARG A 379 14.59 -2.14 -28.06
CA ARG A 379 15.42 -2.31 -29.25
C ARG A 379 16.33 -3.54 -29.12
N GLN A 380 16.91 -3.76 -27.95
CA GLN A 380 17.77 -4.92 -27.68
C GLN A 380 16.97 -6.23 -27.53
N ASN A 381 15.68 -6.15 -27.19
CA ASN A 381 14.83 -7.30 -26.89
C ASN A 381 13.58 -7.26 -27.79
N PRO A 382 13.69 -7.68 -29.06
CA PRO A 382 12.58 -7.62 -30.03
C PRO A 382 11.39 -8.51 -29.63
N ASP A 383 11.62 -9.52 -28.79
CA ASP A 383 10.62 -10.41 -28.20
C ASP A 383 9.78 -9.75 -27.08
N VAL A 384 10.17 -8.57 -26.60
CA VAL A 384 9.42 -7.83 -25.56
C VAL A 384 8.36 -6.96 -26.23
N GLY A 385 7.11 -7.19 -25.83
CA GLY A 385 5.93 -6.52 -26.36
C GLY A 385 5.36 -5.46 -25.43
N PHE A 386 5.57 -5.57 -24.12
CA PHE A 386 5.19 -4.53 -23.17
C PHE A 386 6.13 -4.47 -21.97
N MET A 387 6.25 -3.28 -21.40
CA MET A 387 6.99 -3.01 -20.17
C MET A 387 6.17 -2.12 -19.25
N TYR A 388 6.18 -2.39 -17.95
CA TYR A 388 5.41 -1.62 -16.98
C TYR A 388 6.16 -1.43 -15.66
N PRO A 389 5.91 -0.32 -14.94
CA PRO A 389 6.41 -0.16 -13.58
C PRO A 389 5.95 -1.34 -12.72
N GLU A 390 6.84 -1.89 -11.91
CA GLU A 390 6.47 -2.86 -10.88
C GLU A 390 5.29 -2.31 -10.07
N ASN A 391 4.30 -3.14 -9.76
CA ASN A 391 3.10 -2.67 -9.08
C ASN A 391 3.46 -1.99 -7.75
N TYR A 392 2.85 -0.82 -7.52
CA TYR A 392 3.05 -0.02 -6.31
C TYR A 392 2.83 -0.90 -5.07
N PRO A 393 3.73 -0.90 -4.07
CA PRO A 393 3.69 -1.90 -2.99
C PRO A 393 2.31 -2.08 -2.34
N MET A 394 1.57 -0.99 -2.13
CA MET A 394 0.24 -1.01 -1.50
C MET A 394 -0.87 -1.63 -2.36
N ILE A 395 -0.69 -1.73 -3.69
CA ILE A 395 -1.70 -2.35 -4.57
C ILE A 395 -1.47 -3.85 -4.75
N ARG A 396 -0.28 -4.37 -4.46
CA ARG A 396 0.10 -5.76 -4.77
C ARG A 396 -0.86 -6.79 -4.20
N HIS A 397 -1.29 -6.61 -2.96
CA HIS A 397 -2.30 -7.50 -2.38
C HIS A 397 -3.64 -7.48 -3.16
N PHE A 398 -4.11 -6.32 -3.59
CA PHE A 398 -5.36 -6.22 -4.36
C PHE A 398 -5.22 -6.89 -5.73
N THR A 399 -3.99 -7.02 -6.25
CA THR A 399 -3.72 -7.78 -7.49
C THR A 399 -3.69 -9.29 -7.28
N GLU A 400 -3.65 -9.79 -6.04
CA GLU A 400 -3.70 -11.24 -5.73
C GLU A 400 -5.12 -11.78 -5.64
N GLU A 401 -6.05 -10.99 -5.11
CA GLU A 401 -7.45 -11.34 -4.96
C GLU A 401 -8.26 -10.79 -6.14
N GLU A 402 -8.22 -11.50 -7.27
CA GLU A 402 -9.04 -11.10 -8.41
C GLU A 402 -10.52 -11.41 -8.11
N ARG A 403 -11.29 -10.37 -7.83
CA ARG A 403 -12.73 -10.46 -7.51
C ARG A 403 -13.59 -10.53 -8.77
N ASN A 404 -13.03 -10.22 -9.94
CA ASN A 404 -13.73 -10.12 -11.23
C ASN A 404 -13.40 -11.29 -12.17
N ILE A 405 -13.04 -12.47 -11.65
CA ILE A 405 -12.63 -13.64 -12.45
C ILE A 405 -13.67 -14.00 -13.52
N GLU A 406 -14.96 -13.96 -13.18
CA GLU A 406 -16.03 -14.30 -14.13
C GLU A 406 -16.05 -13.30 -15.31
N LYS A 407 -15.99 -12.00 -15.02
CA LYS A 407 -15.93 -10.96 -16.04
C LYS A 407 -14.69 -11.07 -16.91
N ILE A 408 -13.53 -11.35 -16.32
CA ILE A 408 -12.27 -11.60 -17.05
C ILE A 408 -12.43 -12.79 -18.01
N ARG A 409 -12.99 -13.92 -17.54
CA ARG A 409 -13.24 -15.08 -18.40
C ARG A 409 -14.20 -14.76 -19.55
N MET A 410 -15.27 -14.03 -19.27
CA MET A 410 -16.23 -13.60 -20.30
C MET A 410 -15.56 -12.70 -21.35
N THR A 411 -14.83 -11.68 -20.91
CA THR A 411 -14.10 -10.76 -21.78
C THR A 411 -13.04 -11.48 -22.62
N ALA A 412 -12.30 -12.41 -22.02
CA ALA A 412 -11.32 -13.20 -22.76
C ALA A 412 -11.97 -14.08 -23.82
N ASN A 413 -13.06 -14.76 -23.50
CA ASN A 413 -13.80 -15.57 -24.47
C ASN A 413 -14.33 -14.72 -25.63
N LEU A 414 -14.87 -13.53 -25.33
CA LEU A 414 -15.34 -12.57 -26.33
C LEU A 414 -14.19 -12.16 -27.28
N LEU A 415 -13.02 -11.86 -26.72
CA LEU A 415 -11.83 -11.46 -27.47
C LEU A 415 -11.04 -12.64 -28.06
N ARG A 416 -11.50 -13.89 -27.86
CA ARG A 416 -10.79 -15.12 -28.28
C ARG A 416 -9.35 -15.17 -27.76
N LEU A 417 -9.17 -14.74 -26.51
CA LEU A 417 -7.89 -14.84 -25.80
C LEU A 417 -7.75 -16.21 -25.13
N SER A 418 -6.51 -16.70 -25.00
CA SER A 418 -6.23 -17.96 -24.29
C SER A 418 -6.80 -17.95 -22.88
N SER A 419 -7.34 -19.10 -22.43
CA SER A 419 -7.98 -19.25 -21.13
C SER A 419 -7.08 -19.80 -20.02
N ASP A 420 -5.78 -19.97 -20.32
CA ASP A 420 -4.75 -20.45 -19.39
C ASP A 420 -4.33 -19.33 -18.41
N PHE A 421 -5.30 -18.73 -17.71
CA PHE A 421 -5.12 -17.66 -16.72
C PHE A 421 -4.51 -18.15 -15.40
N ILE A 422 -3.69 -19.20 -15.40
CA ILE A 422 -3.03 -19.68 -14.18
C ILE A 422 -2.07 -18.58 -13.71
N GLY A 423 -2.58 -17.70 -12.85
CA GLY A 423 -1.87 -16.56 -12.32
C GLY A 423 -1.79 -15.38 -13.29
N ILE A 424 -2.84 -14.55 -13.37
CA ILE A 424 -2.71 -13.15 -13.80
C ILE A 424 -1.88 -12.44 -12.71
N THR A 425 -0.57 -12.69 -12.66
CA THR A 425 0.35 -12.10 -11.68
C THR A 425 1.11 -10.91 -12.24
N GLU A 426 1.12 -10.76 -13.57
CA GLU A 426 1.91 -9.76 -14.28
C GLU A 426 1.04 -8.88 -15.17
N PHE A 427 0.50 -7.81 -14.59
CA PHE A 427 -0.21 -6.76 -15.33
C PHE A 427 0.09 -5.38 -14.73
N PRO A 428 0.01 -4.29 -15.54
CA PRO A 428 0.21 -2.94 -15.08
C PRO A 428 -0.98 -2.47 -14.24
N ALA A 429 -0.92 -2.61 -12.92
CA ALA A 429 -2.00 -2.12 -12.06
C ALA A 429 -2.05 -0.58 -12.11
N GLY A 430 -3.18 -0.05 -12.57
CA GLY A 430 -3.36 1.35 -12.91
C GLY A 430 -3.20 1.65 -14.40
N SER A 431 -3.17 0.64 -15.26
CA SER A 431 -3.10 0.70 -16.72
C SER A 431 -1.91 1.42 -17.35
N MET A 432 -0.96 1.97 -16.59
CA MET A 432 0.14 2.75 -17.17
C MET A 432 1.31 1.86 -17.58
N ALA A 433 1.59 1.78 -18.88
CA ALA A 433 2.62 0.90 -19.42
C ALA A 433 3.07 1.33 -20.82
N PHE A 434 4.27 0.87 -21.17
CA PHE A 434 4.84 0.97 -22.50
C PHE A 434 4.51 -0.28 -23.30
N TYR A 435 4.12 -0.09 -24.56
CA TYR A 435 3.79 -1.16 -25.48
C TYR A 435 4.55 -0.97 -26.79
N ARG A 436 5.04 -2.06 -27.34
CA ARG A 436 5.33 -2.16 -28.77
C ARG A 436 4.00 -2.20 -29.50
N VAL A 437 3.81 -1.35 -30.50
CA VAL A 437 2.51 -1.25 -31.19
C VAL A 437 2.11 -2.58 -31.83
N SER A 438 3.05 -3.29 -32.45
CA SER A 438 2.78 -4.61 -33.05
C SER A 438 2.32 -5.68 -32.04
N ALA A 439 2.68 -5.52 -30.76
CA ALA A 439 2.28 -6.44 -29.70
C ALA A 439 0.81 -6.30 -29.31
N LEU A 440 0.14 -5.21 -29.69
CA LEU A 440 -1.28 -4.99 -29.43
C LEU A 440 -2.19 -5.45 -30.58
N SER A 441 -1.64 -5.95 -31.69
CA SER A 441 -2.39 -6.37 -32.90
C SER A 441 -3.64 -7.21 -32.60
N SER A 442 -3.53 -8.20 -31.71
CA SER A 442 -4.67 -9.07 -31.34
C SER A 442 -5.88 -8.30 -30.76
N LEU A 443 -5.66 -7.16 -30.11
CA LEU A 443 -6.73 -6.28 -29.63
C LEU A 443 -7.16 -5.28 -30.71
N LEU A 444 -6.19 -4.75 -31.45
CA LEU A 444 -6.39 -3.67 -32.42
C LEU A 444 -7.13 -4.09 -33.68
N ASP A 445 -7.01 -5.37 -34.04
CA ASP A 445 -7.66 -6.00 -35.19
C ASP A 445 -8.97 -6.70 -34.80
N SER A 446 -9.38 -6.62 -33.52
CA SER A 446 -10.61 -7.24 -33.03
C SER A 446 -11.84 -6.44 -33.46
N GLU A 447 -12.76 -7.08 -34.17
CA GLU A 447 -14.05 -6.50 -34.57
C GLU A 447 -15.05 -6.38 -33.39
N VAL A 448 -14.76 -7.03 -32.26
CA VAL A 448 -15.69 -7.15 -31.12
C VAL A 448 -15.20 -6.46 -29.85
N ILE A 449 -14.02 -5.83 -29.88
CA ILE A 449 -13.44 -5.18 -28.70
C ILE A 449 -14.33 -4.08 -28.13
N GLU A 450 -15.06 -3.35 -28.97
CA GLU A 450 -16.00 -2.33 -28.52
C GLU A 450 -17.14 -2.89 -27.65
N GLN A 451 -17.48 -4.17 -27.81
CA GLN A 451 -18.52 -4.85 -27.03
C GLN A 451 -18.09 -5.16 -25.59
N VAL A 452 -16.79 -5.04 -25.29
CA VAL A 452 -16.26 -5.21 -23.93
C VAL A 452 -16.74 -4.11 -23.00
N PHE A 453 -16.88 -2.89 -23.51
CA PHE A 453 -17.15 -1.71 -22.68
C PHE A 453 -18.65 -1.51 -22.46
N GLU A 454 -19.09 -1.51 -21.22
CA GLU A 454 -20.49 -1.23 -20.91
C GLU A 454 -20.86 0.26 -21.09
N GLU A 455 -22.15 0.56 -21.05
CA GLU A 455 -22.61 1.94 -20.90
C GLU A 455 -22.23 2.47 -19.51
N GLU A 456 -21.89 3.76 -19.43
CA GLU A 456 -21.50 4.39 -18.17
C GLU A 456 -22.75 4.64 -17.29
N CYS A 457 -22.76 4.03 -16.11
CA CYS A 457 -23.81 4.13 -15.10
C CYS A 457 -23.23 4.41 -13.70
N GLY A 458 -21.99 4.93 -13.61
CA GLY A 458 -21.32 5.23 -12.34
C GLY A 458 -20.65 4.01 -11.68
N GLN A 459 -20.31 2.97 -12.44
CA GLN A 459 -19.71 1.74 -11.93
C GLN A 459 -18.29 1.98 -11.40
N LEU A 460 -17.99 1.68 -10.14
CA LEU A 460 -16.67 1.98 -9.56
C LEU A 460 -15.60 0.91 -9.85
N ASP A 461 -16.00 -0.35 -10.07
CA ASP A 461 -15.10 -1.51 -10.28
C ASP A 461 -15.83 -2.60 -11.09
N GLY A 462 -15.13 -3.64 -11.53
CA GLY A 462 -15.70 -4.85 -12.12
C GLY A 462 -16.25 -4.71 -13.53
N THR A 463 -15.93 -3.60 -14.20
CA THR A 463 -16.33 -3.34 -15.60
C THR A 463 -15.48 -4.13 -16.59
N GLY A 464 -15.93 -4.19 -17.85
CA GLY A 464 -15.14 -4.76 -18.94
C GLY A 464 -13.79 -4.09 -19.15
N ALA A 465 -13.67 -2.78 -18.84
CA ALA A 465 -12.40 -2.06 -18.87
C ALA A 465 -11.41 -2.62 -17.83
N HIS A 466 -11.86 -2.89 -16.60
CA HIS A 466 -11.02 -3.53 -15.58
C HIS A 466 -10.61 -4.93 -16.01
N ALA A 467 -11.54 -5.72 -16.56
CA ALA A 467 -11.20 -7.03 -17.11
C ALA A 467 -10.15 -6.95 -18.22
N LEU A 468 -10.27 -5.97 -19.12
CA LEU A 468 -9.34 -5.78 -20.22
C LEU A 468 -7.95 -5.33 -19.74
N GLU A 469 -7.85 -4.48 -18.70
CA GLU A 469 -6.57 -4.12 -18.06
C GLU A 469 -5.78 -5.38 -17.63
N ARG A 470 -6.48 -6.43 -17.13
CA ARG A 470 -5.85 -7.72 -16.77
C ARG A 470 -5.48 -8.56 -17.98
N LEU A 471 -6.19 -8.40 -19.10
CA LEU A 471 -6.07 -9.25 -20.28
C LEU A 471 -5.13 -8.69 -21.36
N ILE A 472 -4.77 -7.40 -21.32
CA ILE A 472 -3.78 -6.84 -22.25
C ILE A 472 -2.47 -7.65 -22.26
N PRO A 473 -1.87 -8.05 -21.12
CA PRO A 473 -0.70 -8.92 -21.11
C PRO A 473 -0.90 -10.23 -21.87
N GLU A 474 -2.10 -10.82 -21.82
CA GLU A 474 -2.40 -12.07 -22.50
C GLU A 474 -2.56 -11.87 -24.00
N ALA A 475 -3.20 -10.78 -24.42
CA ALA A 475 -3.24 -10.42 -25.83
C ALA A 475 -1.83 -10.18 -26.40
N VAL A 476 -0.93 -9.60 -25.62
CA VAL A 476 0.48 -9.43 -26.00
C VAL A 476 1.20 -10.79 -26.12
N ARG A 477 0.96 -11.74 -25.19
CA ARG A 477 1.51 -13.10 -25.26
C ARG A 477 1.01 -13.87 -26.47
N GLN A 478 -0.29 -13.77 -26.75
CA GLN A 478 -0.91 -14.37 -27.93
C GLN A 478 -0.36 -13.81 -29.24
N ALA A 479 0.05 -12.53 -29.27
CA ALA A 479 0.75 -11.93 -30.40
C ALA A 479 2.24 -12.37 -30.52
N GLY A 480 2.73 -13.27 -29.66
CA GLY A 480 4.07 -13.85 -29.73
C GLY A 480 5.14 -13.08 -28.96
N PHE A 481 4.76 -12.16 -28.08
CA PHE A 481 5.68 -11.35 -27.29
C PHE A 481 5.63 -11.70 -25.80
N ARG A 482 6.66 -11.33 -25.05
CA ARG A 482 6.65 -11.38 -23.58
C ARG A 482 6.47 -10.01 -22.95
N GLY A 483 6.01 -10.02 -21.70
CA GLY A 483 5.98 -8.85 -20.81
C GLY A 483 7.23 -8.71 -19.95
N ARG A 484 7.43 -7.52 -19.39
CA ARG A 484 8.42 -7.30 -18.34
C ARG A 484 8.06 -6.16 -17.40
N SER A 485 7.94 -6.43 -16.10
CA SER A 485 7.93 -5.38 -15.09
C SER A 485 9.34 -4.79 -14.91
N TYR A 486 9.45 -3.52 -14.55
CA TYR A 486 10.70 -2.88 -14.20
C TYR A 486 10.57 -1.96 -13.00
N PHE A 487 11.71 -1.65 -12.38
CA PHE A 487 11.83 -0.55 -11.43
C PHE A 487 12.95 0.39 -11.86
N TRP A 488 12.69 1.68 -11.80
CA TRP A 488 13.66 2.74 -12.04
C TRP A 488 14.12 3.34 -10.71
N THR A 489 15.42 3.27 -10.46
CA THR A 489 16.05 3.96 -9.32
C THR A 489 16.42 5.38 -9.76
N THR A 490 15.85 6.37 -9.10
CA THR A 490 16.16 7.78 -9.30
C THR A 490 17.56 8.16 -8.81
#